data_AF-A0AAE3KF51-F1
#
_entry.id   AF-A0AAE3KF51-F1
#
_cell.length_a   1.000
_cell.length_b   1.000
_cell.length_c   1.000
_cell.angle_alpha   90.00
_cell.angle_beta   90.00
_cell.angle_gamma   90.00
#
_symmetry.space_group_name_H-M   'P 1'
#
loop_
_entity.id
_entity.type
_entity.pdbx_description
1 polymer ?
#
loop_
_entity_poly.entity_id
_entity_poly.type
_entity_poly.pdbx_seq_one_letter_code
_entity_poly.pdbx_strand_id
1 'polypeptide(L)'
;MFGFHVAPPELRQAAKIVHGLAREFAEQPARKYWADPEQAGNDELAAALALFQNTARDTADLLDADLAGMVTGLADTAAAYERSDATGERLLRALRSR
;
A
#
# COMPACT_ATOMS: atom_id res chain seq x y z
N MET A 1 11.46 -2.70 24.29
CA MET A 1 11.63 -3.04 22.86
C MET A 1 10.45 -3.93 22.50
N PHE A 2 9.45 -3.43 21.78
CA PHE A 2 8.24 -4.19 21.48
C PHE A 2 8.61 -5.36 20.56
N GLY A 3 8.57 -6.58 21.11
CA GLY A 3 8.89 -7.82 20.42
C GLY A 3 7.75 -8.22 19.48
N PHE A 4 7.67 -7.57 18.33
CA PHE A 4 6.91 -8.10 17.21
C PHE A 4 7.81 -9.08 16.44
N HIS A 5 7.68 -10.38 16.75
CA HIS A 5 8.15 -11.43 15.85
C HIS A 5 7.07 -11.65 14.79
N VAL A 6 7.09 -10.84 13.74
CA VAL A 6 6.25 -11.12 12.57
C VAL A 6 6.96 -12.17 11.74
N ALA A 7 6.33 -13.34 11.57
CA ALA A 7 6.90 -14.42 10.79
C ALA A 7 6.81 -14.09 9.28
N PRO A 8 7.74 -14.58 8.43
CA PRO A 8 7.69 -14.33 6.98
C PRO A 8 6.33 -14.66 6.31
N PRO A 9 5.60 -15.72 6.70
CA PRO A 9 4.25 -15.97 6.18
C PRO A 9 3.24 -14.87 6.50
N GLU A 10 3.34 -14.24 7.67
CA GLU A 10 2.46 -13.17 8.11
C GLU A 10 2.72 -11.89 7.31
N LEU A 11 4.00 -11.58 7.04
CA LEU A 11 4.39 -10.47 6.16
C LEU A 11 3.89 -10.69 4.72
N ARG A 12 4.00 -11.91 4.20
CA ARG A 12 3.46 -12.27 2.87
C ARG A 12 1.94 -12.16 2.83
N GLN A 13 1.25 -12.56 3.89
CA GLN A 13 -0.21 -12.44 3.98
C GLN A 13 -0.63 -10.97 4.05
N ALA A 14 0.06 -10.15 4.85
CA ALA A 14 -0.15 -8.72 4.89
C ALA A 14 0.07 -8.08 3.51
N ALA A 15 1.17 -8.43 2.82
CA ALA A 15 1.45 -7.93 1.48
C ALA A 15 0.34 -8.29 0.48
N LYS A 16 -0.24 -9.49 0.55
CA LYS A 16 -1.39 -9.89 -0.29
C LYS A 16 -2.64 -9.08 0.01
N ILE A 17 -2.94 -8.81 1.28
CA ILE A 17 -4.09 -8.00 1.68
C ILE A 17 -3.92 -6.58 1.15
N VAL A 18 -2.76 -5.95 1.39
CA VAL A 18 -2.46 -4.60 0.92
C VAL A 18 -2.47 -4.54 -0.61
N HIS A 19 -1.96 -5.57 -1.30
CA HIS A 19 -2.03 -5.65 -2.76
C HIS A 19 -3.47 -5.76 -3.29
N GLY A 20 -4.33 -6.54 -2.62
CA GLY A 20 -5.75 -6.61 -2.93
C GLY A 20 -6.43 -5.26 -2.77
N LEU A 21 -6.17 -4.58 -1.66
CA LEU A 21 -6.66 -3.24 -1.38
C LEU A 21 -6.17 -2.23 -2.43
N ALA A 22 -4.89 -2.25 -2.80
CA ALA A 22 -4.34 -1.36 -3.84
C ALA A 22 -5.03 -1.58 -5.20
N ARG A 23 -5.32 -2.82 -5.57
CA ARG A 23 -6.04 -3.14 -6.81
C ARG A 23 -7.46 -2.58 -6.81
N GLU A 24 -8.18 -2.71 -5.69
CA GLU A 24 -9.53 -2.16 -5.53
C GLU A 24 -9.48 -0.61 -5.43
N PHE A 25 -8.40 -0.05 -4.91
CA PHE A 25 -8.17 1.39 -4.81
C PHE A 25 -8.02 2.07 -6.19
N ALA A 26 -7.63 1.33 -7.23
CA ALA A 26 -7.65 1.84 -8.59
C ALA A 26 -9.08 2.20 -9.07
N GLU A 27 -10.12 1.62 -8.46
CA GLU A 27 -11.52 1.83 -8.81
C GLU A 27 -12.22 2.93 -7.98
N GLN A 28 -11.44 3.76 -7.27
CA GLN A 28 -11.99 4.80 -6.39
C GLN A 28 -12.98 5.74 -7.11
N PRO A 29 -14.15 6.00 -6.52
CA PRO A 29 -15.14 6.93 -7.07
C PRO A 29 -14.57 8.29 -7.46
N ALA A 30 -13.63 8.82 -6.66
CA ALA A 30 -12.97 10.11 -6.91
C ALA A 30 -12.14 10.14 -8.21
N ARG A 31 -11.70 8.99 -8.73
CA ARG A 31 -11.01 8.87 -10.02
C ARG A 31 -11.96 8.58 -11.17
N LYS A 32 -13.12 7.99 -10.89
CA LYS A 32 -14.07 7.49 -11.89
C LYS A 32 -15.18 8.48 -12.21
N TYR A 33 -15.70 9.18 -11.20
CA TYR A 33 -16.83 10.06 -11.36
C TYR A 33 -16.36 11.50 -11.30
N TRP A 34 -16.75 12.25 -12.33
CA TRP A 34 -16.51 13.68 -12.42
C TRP A 34 -17.79 14.36 -12.87
N ALA A 35 -18.22 15.35 -12.10
CA ALA A 35 -19.27 16.28 -12.46
C ALA A 35 -18.63 17.51 -13.10
N ASP A 36 -19.25 17.99 -14.17
CA ASP A 36 -18.89 19.27 -14.78
C ASP A 36 -19.33 20.41 -13.85
N PRO A 37 -18.38 21.20 -13.29
CA PRO A 37 -18.72 22.29 -12.38
C PRO A 37 -19.64 23.34 -13.00
N GLU A 38 -19.59 23.56 -14.32
CA GLU A 38 -20.43 24.55 -15.01
C GLU A 38 -21.91 24.17 -14.98
N GLN A 39 -22.22 22.87 -14.81
CA GLN A 39 -23.58 22.37 -14.68
C GLN A 39 -24.21 22.69 -13.31
N ALA A 40 -23.44 23.22 -12.36
CA ALA A 40 -23.94 23.60 -11.04
C ALA A 40 -24.91 24.80 -11.08
N GLY A 41 -24.88 25.61 -12.15
CA GLY A 41 -25.79 26.76 -12.32
C GLY A 41 -25.57 27.90 -11.33
N ASN A 42 -24.49 27.85 -10.54
CA ASN A 42 -24.09 28.85 -9.56
C ASN A 42 -22.56 28.84 -9.43
N ASP A 43 -21.93 30.01 -9.54
CA ASP A 43 -20.46 30.15 -9.57
C ASP A 43 -19.77 29.68 -8.28
N GLU A 44 -20.36 29.95 -7.11
CA GLU A 44 -19.83 29.46 -5.83
C GLU A 44 -19.94 27.93 -5.73
N LEU A 45 -21.05 27.36 -6.18
CA LEU A 45 -21.23 25.91 -6.18
C LEU A 45 -20.30 25.23 -7.19
N ALA A 46 -20.10 25.83 -8.37
CA ALA A 46 -19.13 25.37 -9.36
C ALA A 46 -17.71 25.38 -8.78
N ALA A 47 -17.30 26.47 -8.14
CA ALA A 47 -15.99 26.58 -7.51
C ALA A 47 -15.80 25.55 -6.37
N ALA A 48 -16.81 25.39 -5.51
CA ALA A 48 -16.78 24.40 -4.42
C ALA A 48 -16.72 22.97 -4.95
N LEU A 49 -17.49 22.64 -5.99
CA LEU A 49 -17.51 21.33 -6.63
C LEU A 49 -16.15 21.03 -7.30
N ALA A 50 -15.56 21.99 -8.00
CA ALA A 50 -14.23 21.83 -8.58
C ALA A 50 -13.17 21.57 -7.49
N LEU A 51 -13.18 22.37 -6.42
CA LEU A 51 -12.25 22.20 -5.30
C LEU A 51 -12.40 20.83 -4.63
N PHE A 52 -13.64 20.41 -4.36
CA PHE A 52 -13.93 19.12 -3.73
C PHE A 52 -13.42 17.96 -4.58
N GLN A 53 -13.74 17.94 -5.88
CA GLN A 53 -13.35 16.85 -6.77
C GLN A 53 -11.84 16.78 -6.97
N ASN A 54 -11.16 17.92 -7.12
CA ASN A 54 -9.70 17.99 -7.19
C ASN A 54 -9.07 17.46 -5.90
N THR A 55 -9.53 17.94 -4.73
CA THR A 55 -8.99 17.51 -3.43
C THR A 55 -9.22 16.01 -3.19
N ALA A 56 -10.39 15.50 -3.55
CA ALA A 56 -10.70 14.07 -3.44
C ALA A 56 -9.77 13.23 -4.31
N ARG A 57 -9.48 13.70 -5.53
CA ARG A 57 -8.54 13.04 -6.45
C ARG A 57 -7.11 13.06 -5.92
N ASP A 58 -6.62 14.22 -5.49
CA ASP A 58 -5.27 14.37 -4.94
C ASP A 58 -5.08 13.46 -3.71
N THR A 59 -6.09 13.40 -2.85
CA THR A 59 -6.09 12.51 -1.68
C THR A 59 -6.05 11.04 -2.09
N ALA A 60 -6.83 10.64 -3.10
CA ALA A 60 -6.78 9.29 -3.63
C ALA A 60 -5.40 8.97 -4.21
N ASP A 61 -4.78 9.90 -4.94
CA ASP A 61 -3.46 9.70 -5.53
C ASP A 61 -2.35 9.53 -4.47
N LEU A 62 -2.42 10.27 -3.36
CA LEU A 62 -1.53 10.08 -2.21
C LEU A 62 -1.71 8.71 -1.56
N LEU A 63 -2.95 8.30 -1.31
CA LEU A 63 -3.25 7.00 -0.67
C LEU A 63 -2.81 5.82 -1.53
N ASP A 64 -2.95 5.93 -2.85
CA ASP A 64 -2.49 4.90 -3.80
C ASP A 64 -0.95 4.76 -3.78
N ALA A 65 -0.24 5.89 -3.72
CA ALA A 65 1.22 5.88 -3.56
C ALA A 65 1.66 5.25 -2.22
N ASP A 66 0.98 5.57 -1.13
CA ASP A 66 1.24 4.99 0.19
C ASP A 66 1.01 3.47 0.19
N LEU A 67 -0.10 3.01 -0.40
CA LEU A 67 -0.41 1.58 -0.54
C LEU A 67 0.67 0.85 -1.35
N ALA A 68 1.10 1.42 -2.48
CA ALA A 68 2.18 0.85 -3.30
C ALA A 68 3.51 0.77 -2.52
N GLY A 69 3.83 1.81 -1.75
CA GLY A 69 4.98 1.83 -0.85
C GLY A 69 4.92 0.73 0.22
N MET A 70 3.76 0.53 0.84
CA MET A 70 3.55 -0.53 1.84
C MET A 70 3.69 -1.93 1.26
N VAL A 71 3.12 -2.20 0.07
CA VAL A 71 3.27 -3.52 -0.61
C VAL A 71 4.74 -3.83 -0.84
N THR A 72 5.49 -2.85 -1.35
CA THR A 72 6.92 -2.99 -1.64
C THR A 72 7.71 -3.24 -0.35
N GLY A 73 7.49 -2.42 0.68
CA GLY A 73 8.19 -2.55 1.97
C GLY A 73 7.92 -3.89 2.68
N LEU A 74 6.69 -4.38 2.64
CA LEU A 74 6.35 -5.70 3.22
C LEU A 74 7.02 -6.85 2.45
N ALA A 75 7.05 -6.78 1.12
CA ALA A 75 7.72 -7.77 0.29
C ALA A 75 9.24 -7.80 0.52
N ASP A 76 9.87 -6.63 0.56
CA ASP A 76 11.31 -6.50 0.82
C ASP A 76 11.68 -7.00 2.21
N THR A 77 10.84 -6.70 3.22
CA THR A 77 11.04 -7.17 4.59
C THR A 77 10.90 -8.69 4.67
N ALA A 78 9.87 -9.28 4.05
CA ALA A 78 9.70 -10.73 4.01
C ALA A 78 10.92 -11.41 3.35
N ALA A 79 11.41 -10.85 2.23
CA ALA A 79 12.59 -11.36 1.55
C ALA A 79 13.86 -11.23 2.39
N ALA A 80 14.00 -10.17 3.19
CA ALA A 80 15.13 -10.00 4.10
C ALA A 80 15.16 -11.06 5.21
N TYR A 81 14.00 -11.37 5.81
CA TYR A 81 13.89 -12.44 6.80
C TYR A 81 14.29 -13.80 6.22
N GLU A 82 13.77 -14.16 5.04
CA GLU A 82 14.07 -15.44 4.39
C GLU A 82 15.57 -15.60 4.07
N ARG A 83 16.23 -14.53 3.63
CA ARG A 83 17.68 -14.53 3.41
C ARG A 83 18.46 -14.73 4.73
N SER A 84 18.00 -14.10 5.80
CA SER A 84 18.59 -14.24 7.13
C SER A 84 18.46 -15.67 7.65
N ASP A 85 17.26 -16.25 7.56
CA ASP A 85 16.99 -17.62 7.99
C ASP A 85 17.83 -18.64 7.20
N ALA A 86 17.87 -18.52 5.86
CA ALA A 86 18.69 -19.38 5.02
C ALA A 86 20.19 -19.29 5.36
N THR A 87 20.66 -18.09 5.71
CA THR A 87 22.05 -17.87 6.14
C THR A 87 22.32 -18.51 7.50
N GLY A 88 21.40 -18.34 8.45
CA GLY A 88 21.45 -18.96 9.77
C GLY A 88 21.46 -20.48 9.71
N GLU A 89 20.58 -21.08 8.91
CA GLU A 89 20.56 -22.53 8.70
C GLU A 89 21.87 -23.05 8.11
N ARG A 90 22.44 -22.33 7.14
CA ARG A 90 23.73 -22.71 6.53
C ARG A 90 24.85 -22.70 7.56
N LEU A 91 24.91 -21.67 8.41
CA LEU A 91 25.88 -21.58 9.50
C LEU A 91 25.70 -22.70 10.52
N LEU A 92 24.47 -23.00 10.92
CA LEU A 92 24.17 -24.10 11.85
C LEU A 92 24.57 -25.47 11.28
N ARG A 93 24.32 -25.72 9.99
CA ARG A 93 24.77 -26.95 9.32
C ARG A 93 26.30 -27.03 9.25
N ALA A 94 26.99 -25.92 8.98
CA ALA A 94 28.45 -25.87 8.95
C ALA A 94 29.06 -26.13 10.34
N LEU A 95 28.40 -25.69 11.42
CA LEU A 95 28.84 -25.97 12.79
C LEU A 95 28.60 -27.41 13.23
N ARG A 96 27.50 -28.04 12.78
CA ARG A 96 27.16 -29.45 13.11
C ARG A 96 27.96 -30.49 12.32
N SER A 97 28.65 -30.08 11.26
CA SER A 97 29.49 -30.95 10.42
C SER A 97 30.97 -30.92 10.80
N ARG A 98 31.31 -30.24 11.91
CA ARG A 98 32.60 -30.28 12.60
C ARG A 98 32.49 -31.16 13.83
#